data_AF-A0A1G1AI48-F1
#
_entry.id   AF-A0A1G1AI48-F1
#
_cell.length_a   1.000
_cell.length_b   1.000
_cell.length_c   1.000
_cell.angle_alpha   90.00
_cell.angle_beta   90.00
_cell.angle_gamma   90.00
#
_symmetry.space_group_name_H-M   'P 1'
#
loop_
_entity.id
_entity.type
_entity.pdbx_description
1 polymer ?
#
loop_
_entity_poly.entity_id
_entity_poly.type
_entity_poly.pdbx_seq_one_letter_code
_entity_poly.pdbx_strand_id
1 'polypeptide(L)'
;MYWPDIQNSQALRADCAALLDKHEADVIPKVKWPQSIQILEPKAVQTYGNCVIITISGGGIGSGWGFVVYPNQALISSERQTGMQIWGTGQQGIFKFQTIE
;
A
#
# COMPACT_ATOMS: atom_id res chain seq x y z
N MET A 1 1.40 6.55 16.47
CA MET A 1 1.26 6.13 15.05
C MET A 1 0.87 7.38 14.25
N TYR A 2 1.69 7.81 13.31
CA TYR A 2 1.41 8.97 12.45
C TYR A 2 1.11 8.47 11.05
N TRP A 3 -0.10 8.69 10.54
CA TRP A 3 -0.47 8.29 9.18
C TRP A 3 -0.04 9.38 8.20
N PRO A 4 0.85 9.08 7.22
CA PRO A 4 1.17 10.03 6.16
C PRO A 4 -0.09 10.49 5.44
N ASP A 5 -0.14 11.76 5.09
CA ASP A 5 -1.26 12.31 4.35
C ASP A 5 -1.14 11.95 2.85
N ILE A 6 -2.26 11.52 2.27
CA ILE A 6 -2.30 11.17 0.85
C ILE A 6 -2.74 12.41 0.08
N GLN A 7 -1.77 13.21 -0.34
CA GLN A 7 -1.98 14.50 -1.01
C GLN A 7 -2.73 14.37 -2.35
N ASN A 8 -2.48 13.30 -3.10
CA ASN A 8 -3.15 13.04 -4.38
C ASN A 8 -3.41 11.54 -4.57
N SER A 9 -4.62 11.12 -4.21
CA SER A 9 -5.06 9.73 -4.29
C SER A 9 -5.11 9.17 -5.71
N GLN A 10 -5.45 10.02 -6.69
CA GLN A 10 -5.52 9.63 -8.10
C GLN A 10 -4.12 9.36 -8.66
N ALA A 11 -3.15 10.24 -8.38
CA ALA A 11 -1.76 10.03 -8.77
C ALA A 11 -1.18 8.79 -8.11
N LEU A 12 -1.41 8.60 -6.80
CA LEU A 12 -0.95 7.41 -6.08
C LEU A 12 -1.48 6.11 -6.71
N ARG A 13 -2.76 6.07 -7.07
CA ARG A 13 -3.34 4.90 -7.76
C ARG A 13 -2.77 4.69 -9.15
N ALA A 14 -2.62 5.74 -9.96
CA ALA A 14 -2.07 5.62 -11.30
C ALA A 14 -0.62 5.08 -11.26
N ASP A 15 0.16 5.59 -10.32
CA ASP A 15 1.52 5.12 -10.06
C ASP A 15 1.55 3.67 -9.58
N CYS A 16 0.61 3.26 -8.72
CA CYS A 16 0.46 1.86 -8.29
C CYS A 16 0.03 0.93 -9.44
N ALA A 17 -0.83 1.37 -10.36
CA ALA A 17 -1.17 0.61 -11.57
C ALA A 17 0.08 0.37 -12.42
N ALA A 18 0.85 1.42 -12.68
CA ALA A 18 2.08 1.31 -13.46
C ALA A 18 3.14 0.40 -12.81
N LEU A 19 3.13 0.30 -11.48
CA LEU A 19 3.98 -0.66 -10.75
C LEU A 19 3.50 -2.10 -10.93
N LEU A 20 2.20 -2.36 -10.82
CA LEU A 20 1.63 -3.70 -11.07
C LEU A 20 1.91 -4.19 -12.50
N ASP A 21 1.80 -3.31 -13.49
CA ASP A 21 2.04 -3.68 -14.90
C ASP A 21 3.51 -4.05 -15.17
N LYS A 22 4.44 -3.57 -14.33
CA LYS A 22 5.89 -3.75 -14.51
C LYS A 22 6.51 -4.81 -13.61
N HIS A 23 5.82 -5.20 -12.53
CA HIS A 23 6.36 -6.03 -11.46
C HIS A 23 5.35 -7.10 -11.04
N GLU A 24 5.62 -8.34 -11.43
CA GLU A 24 4.85 -9.49 -10.95
C GLU A 24 5.29 -9.86 -9.53
N ALA A 25 4.41 -9.63 -8.56
CA ALA A 25 4.51 -10.00 -7.14
C ALA A 25 5.93 -9.95 -6.53
N ASP A 26 6.51 -8.75 -6.41
CA ASP A 26 7.88 -8.58 -5.91
C ASP A 26 8.03 -7.31 -5.04
N VAL A 27 9.08 -7.29 -4.22
CA VAL A 27 9.52 -6.10 -3.49
C VAL A 27 10.15 -5.13 -4.49
N ILE A 28 9.61 -3.92 -4.56
CA ILE A 28 10.06 -2.90 -5.50
C ILE A 28 11.26 -2.16 -4.88
N PRO A 29 12.43 -2.12 -5.55
CA PRO A 29 13.58 -1.35 -5.08
C PRO A 29 13.27 0.14 -4.96
N LYS A 30 13.81 0.79 -3.91
CA LYS A 30 13.57 2.23 -3.64
C LYS A 30 13.82 3.16 -4.82
N VAL A 31 14.81 2.85 -5.66
CA VAL A 31 15.14 3.63 -6.87
C VAL A 31 14.03 3.63 -7.93
N LYS A 32 13.07 2.69 -7.85
CA LYS A 32 11.94 2.57 -8.76
C LYS A 32 10.64 3.14 -8.20
N TRP A 33 10.64 3.64 -6.95
CA TRP A 33 9.41 4.17 -6.36
C TRP A 33 9.01 5.47 -7.05
N PRO A 34 7.75 5.62 -7.49
CA PRO A 34 7.26 6.87 -8.02
C PRO A 34 7.10 7.91 -6.90
N GLN A 35 7.08 9.19 -7.27
CA GLN A 35 7.09 10.30 -6.32
C GLN A 35 5.90 10.26 -5.35
N SER A 36 4.70 9.87 -5.81
CA SER A 36 3.51 9.78 -4.96
C SER A 36 3.67 8.77 -3.80
N ILE A 37 4.47 7.72 -4.00
CA ILE A 37 4.81 6.74 -2.97
C ILE A 37 5.95 7.26 -2.10
N GLN A 38 6.99 7.87 -2.70
CA GLN A 38 8.14 8.39 -1.94
C GLN A 38 7.74 9.43 -0.88
N ILE A 39 6.76 10.29 -1.18
CA ILE A 39 6.26 11.32 -0.24
C ILE A 39 5.65 10.70 1.03
N LEU A 40 5.17 9.45 0.96
CA LEU A 40 4.67 8.74 2.15
C LEU A 40 5.79 8.21 3.05
N GLU A 41 7.05 8.36 2.63
CA GLU A 41 8.26 7.86 3.31
C GLU A 41 8.19 6.38 3.73
N PRO A 42 7.86 5.45 2.80
CA PRO A 42 7.71 4.04 3.15
C PRO A 42 9.06 3.37 3.44
N LYS A 43 9.00 2.32 4.26
CA LYS A 43 10.12 1.39 4.50
C LYS A 43 10.22 0.31 3.44
N ALA A 44 9.08 -0.14 2.92
CA ALA A 44 9.02 -1.14 1.87
C ALA A 44 7.79 -0.92 0.98
N VAL A 45 7.92 -1.30 -0.29
CA VAL A 45 6.84 -1.28 -1.26
C VAL A 45 6.91 -2.59 -2.01
N GLN A 46 5.80 -3.29 -2.13
CA GLN A 46 5.73 -4.56 -2.86
C GLN A 46 4.43 -4.66 -3.64
N THR A 47 4.48 -5.34 -4.78
CA THR A 47 3.28 -5.78 -5.50
C THR A 47 2.84 -7.13 -4.96
N TYR A 48 1.53 -7.36 -4.84
CA TYR A 48 0.98 -8.66 -4.45
C TYR A 48 -0.38 -8.83 -5.11
N GLY A 49 -0.49 -9.81 -6.02
CA GLY A 49 -1.71 -10.03 -6.80
C GLY A 49 -2.12 -8.75 -7.55
N ASN A 50 -3.28 -8.20 -7.20
CA ASN A 50 -3.86 -6.99 -7.80
C ASN A 50 -3.68 -5.71 -6.95
N CYS A 51 -2.82 -5.74 -5.92
CA CYS A 51 -2.59 -4.60 -5.04
C CYS A 51 -1.10 -4.27 -4.84
N VAL A 52 -0.86 -3.04 -4.41
CA VAL A 52 0.45 -2.57 -3.94
C VAL A 52 0.37 -2.35 -2.45
N ILE A 53 1.28 -2.97 -1.70
CA ILE A 53 1.41 -2.82 -0.26
C ILE A 53 2.57 -1.84 -0.01
N ILE A 54 2.24 -0.74 0.66
CA ILE A 54 3.15 0.33 1.04
C ILE A 54 3.31 0.26 2.55
N THR A 55 4.43 -0.30 3.02
CA THR A 55 4.71 -0.47 4.45
C THR A 55 5.42 0.77 4.99
N ILE A 56 4.77 1.47 5.92
CA ILE A 56 5.36 2.66 6.58
C ILE A 56 6.15 2.24 7.83
N SER A 57 5.68 1.21 8.54
CA SER A 57 6.42 0.58 9.63
C SER A 57 6.36 -0.93 9.51
N GLY A 58 7.52 -1.60 9.58
CA GLY A 58 7.62 -3.06 9.59
C GLY A 58 7.40 -3.71 10.97
N GLY A 59 7.17 -2.90 12.01
CA GLY A 59 6.69 -3.42 13.29
C GLY A 59 7.69 -4.14 14.19
N GLY A 60 8.84 -3.53 14.49
CA GLY A 60 9.90 -4.18 15.28
C GLY A 60 9.50 -4.63 16.70
N ILE A 61 8.74 -3.82 17.46
CA ILE A 61 8.25 -4.12 18.83
C ILE A 61 6.71 -4.11 18.90
N GLY A 62 6.04 -3.83 17.77
CA GLY A 62 4.58 -3.85 17.70
C GLY A 62 4.13 -3.90 16.26
N SER A 63 2.83 -3.95 15.99
CA SER A 63 2.28 -4.12 14.65
C SER A 63 2.93 -3.27 13.53
N GLY A 64 3.26 -3.91 12.41
CA GLY A 64 3.55 -3.22 11.16
C GLY A 64 2.30 -2.53 10.63
N TRP A 65 2.45 -1.44 9.89
CA TRP A 65 1.32 -0.69 9.35
C TRP A 65 1.70 0.09 8.09
N GLY A 66 0.67 0.41 7.30
CA GLY A 66 0.84 1.16 6.07
C GLY A 66 -0.41 1.18 5.21
N PHE A 67 -0.26 1.23 3.89
CA PHE A 67 -1.36 1.30 2.96
C PHE A 67 -1.42 0.08 2.03
N VAL A 68 -2.63 -0.33 1.70
CA VAL A 68 -2.91 -1.25 0.58
C VAL A 68 -3.65 -0.48 -0.49
N VAL A 69 -3.09 -0.45 -1.69
CA VAL A 69 -3.63 0.28 -2.84
C VAL A 69 -4.09 -0.71 -3.89
N TYR A 70 -5.38 -0.66 -4.22
CA TYR A 70 -6.02 -1.39 -5.32
C TYR A 70 -6.26 -0.41 -6.47
N PRO A 71 -5.36 -0.33 -7.46
CA PRO A 71 -5.43 0.73 -8.45
C PRO A 71 -6.51 0.49 -9.52
N ASN A 72 -6.88 -0.77 -9.79
CA ASN A 72 -7.77 -1.15 -10.89
C ASN A 72 -9.18 -1.59 -10.46
N GLN A 73 -9.46 -1.74 -9.16
CA GLN A 73 -10.74 -2.30 -8.68
C GLN A 73 -11.22 -1.63 -7.39
N ALA A 74 -12.52 -1.30 -7.34
CA ALA A 74 -13.21 -0.94 -6.10
C ALA A 74 -13.63 -2.24 -5.40
N LEU A 75 -12.75 -2.76 -4.53
CA LEU A 75 -12.93 -3.94 -3.65
C LEU A 75 -13.26 -5.26 -4.37
N ILE A 76 -12.36 -6.24 -4.28
CA ILE A 76 -12.80 -7.63 -4.10
C ILE A 76 -12.74 -7.92 -2.60
N SER A 77 -13.92 -8.12 -2.04
CA SER A 77 -14.24 -8.40 -0.65
C SER A 77 -13.70 -9.74 -0.11
N SER A 78 -12.58 -10.27 -0.60
CA SER A 78 -12.17 -11.66 -0.28
C SER A 78 -10.75 -11.83 0.24
N GLU A 79 -9.83 -10.88 0.09
CA GLU A 79 -8.52 -10.99 0.75
C GLU A 79 -8.52 -10.16 2.03
N ARG A 80 -9.25 -10.65 3.04
CA ARG A 80 -8.75 -10.51 4.42
C ARG A 80 -7.40 -11.22 4.43
N GLN A 81 -6.32 -10.51 4.09
CA GLN A 81 -4.97 -11.00 4.34
C GLN A 81 -4.95 -11.41 5.81
N THR A 82 -4.85 -12.71 6.07
CA THR A 82 -4.87 -13.26 7.43
C THR A 82 -3.72 -12.63 8.19
N GLY A 83 -4.02 -12.00 9.32
CA GLY A 83 -3.03 -11.25 10.10
C GLY A 83 -2.96 -9.75 9.79
N MET A 84 -3.94 -9.15 9.07
CA MET A 84 -4.05 -7.69 8.94
C MET A 84 -5.46 -7.16 9.27
N GLN A 85 -5.52 -6.09 10.07
CA GLN A 85 -6.69 -5.22 10.18
C GLN A 85 -6.61 -4.15 9.08
N ILE A 86 -7.72 -3.95 8.36
CA ILE A 86 -7.79 -3.00 7.23
C ILE A 86 -8.91 -1.98 7.49
N TRP A 87 -8.63 -0.70 7.25
CA TRP A 87 -9.59 0.40 7.38
C TRP A 87 -9.62 1.27 6.12
N GLY A 88 -10.81 1.76 5.77
CA GLY A 88 -10.96 2.73 4.68
C GLY A 88 -10.28 4.07 5.00
N THR A 89 -9.71 4.70 3.98
CA THR A 89 -9.18 6.07 4.07
C THR A 89 -10.21 7.14 3.69
N GLY A 90 -11.37 6.74 3.15
CA GLY A 90 -12.30 7.62 2.43
C GLY A 90 -11.90 7.87 0.97
N GLN A 91 -10.71 7.41 0.54
CA GLN A 91 -10.25 7.50 -0.84
C GLN A 91 -10.48 6.15 -1.55
N GLN A 92 -11.01 6.21 -2.78
CA GLN A 92 -11.38 4.99 -3.52
C GLN A 92 -10.15 4.14 -3.85
N GLY A 93 -10.14 2.89 -3.38
CA GLY A 93 -9.08 1.93 -3.67
C GLY A 93 -7.83 2.08 -2.81
N ILE A 94 -7.86 2.91 -1.75
CA ILE A 94 -6.74 3.05 -0.82
C ILE A 94 -7.21 2.76 0.60
N PHE A 95 -6.54 1.82 1.25
CA PHE A 95 -6.88 1.36 2.59
C PHE A 95 -5.66 1.44 3.49
N LYS A 96 -5.89 1.68 4.78
CA LYS A 96 -4.88 1.53 5.83
C LYS A 96 -4.85 0.08 6.27
N PHE A 97 -3.67 -0.47 6.53
CA PHE A 97 -3.54 -1.76 7.20
C PHE A 97 -2.68 -1.64 8.45
N GLN A 98 -2.91 -2.56 9.38
CA GLN A 98 -2.04 -2.84 10.52
C GLN A 98 -1.98 -4.35 10.72
N THR A 99 -0.79 -4.90 10.93
CA THR A 99 -0.62 -6.33 11.19
C THR A 99 -1.15 -6.67 12.59
N ILE A 100 -1.82 -7.82 12.72
CA ILE A 100 -2.25 -8.38 13.99
C ILE A 100 -1.17 -9.38 14.40
N GLU A 101 -0.62 -9.23 15.60
CA GLU A 101 0.27 -10.22 16.23
C GLU A 101 -0.53 -11.43 16.74
#